data_AF-Q96XC4-F1
#
_entry.id   AF-Q96XC4-F1
#
_cell.length_a   1.000
_cell.length_b   1.000
_cell.length_c   1.000
_cell.angle_alpha   90.00
_cell.angle_beta   90.00
_cell.angle_gamma   90.00
#
_symmetry.space_group_name_H-M   'P 1'
#
loop_
_entity.id
_entity.type
_entity.pdbx_description
1 polymer ?
#
loop_
_entity_poly.entity_id
_entity_poly.type
_entity_poly.pdbx_seq_one_letter_code
_entity_poly.pdbx_strand_id
1 'polypeptide(L)'
;MSNVITRNLKYFLLSYIIFSFFELIFNREFLIGVLPLGYIGINVSRSLPFLIMFYIGAFSFGMIFILQFVVLFFSAYFSNLNKITKGLLWSILYLTILFDLVHVYLGTSYTGFELPIISSLIYSILILTASFLVITQASRVSDKLVMLMLIIPDIDAYLVLFGSWLTELSKSSSFDVINVISGELLAYLVLISGVIFIGYSIWNKVSWKYIIPGIALGLPVFIIAWFNLIPGIAMAIGFTFPYVLGMLGVRNWMPPIFFLIAVLALFSAIGLYKKNQQVSLTALALFGGALIFDTVTTTTYMLIPLIATLIGSLIKEKIKV
;
A
#
# COMPACT_ATOMS: atom_id res chain seq x y z
N MET A 1 -9.77 -22.10 18.71
CA MET A 1 -10.35 -22.27 17.36
C MET A 1 -9.90 -23.60 16.76
N SER A 2 -10.77 -24.29 16.02
CA SER A 2 -10.38 -25.48 15.25
C SER A 2 -9.39 -25.08 14.13
N ASN A 3 -8.52 -26.00 13.70
CA ASN A 3 -7.57 -25.78 12.59
C ASN A 3 -8.24 -25.25 11.31
N VAL A 4 -9.55 -25.47 11.16
CA VAL A 4 -10.36 -24.99 10.03
C VAL A 4 -10.43 -23.45 10.01
N ILE A 5 -10.65 -22.80 11.16
CA ILE A 5 -10.83 -21.34 11.19
C ILE A 5 -9.49 -20.63 10.94
N THR A 6 -8.39 -21.12 11.52
CA THR A 6 -7.05 -20.57 11.26
C THR A 6 -6.64 -20.73 9.79
N ARG A 7 -7.00 -21.86 9.17
CA ARG A 7 -6.75 -22.10 7.74
C ARG A 7 -7.59 -21.18 6.87
N ASN A 8 -8.86 -20.99 7.21
CA ASN A 8 -9.77 -20.10 6.48
C ASN A 8 -9.35 -18.62 6.60
N LEU A 9 -8.85 -18.20 7.77
CA LEU A 9 -8.32 -16.84 7.96
C LEU A 9 -7.10 -16.58 7.06
N LYS A 10 -6.20 -17.55 6.88
CA LYS A 10 -5.05 -17.37 5.97
C LYS A 10 -5.49 -17.16 4.53
N TYR A 11 -6.45 -17.94 4.04
CA TYR A 11 -6.99 -17.75 2.69
C TYR A 11 -7.71 -16.41 2.54
N PHE A 12 -8.45 -16.02 3.58
CA PHE A 12 -9.09 -14.70 3.64
C PHE A 12 -8.07 -13.56 3.54
N LEU A 13 -7.01 -13.58 4.34
CA LEU A 13 -5.98 -12.53 4.31
C LEU A 13 -5.18 -12.54 2.99
N LEU A 14 -4.98 -13.71 2.38
CA LEU A 14 -4.38 -13.80 1.06
C LEU A 14 -5.29 -13.20 -0.02
N SER A 15 -6.62 -13.36 0.11
CA SER A 15 -7.56 -12.74 -0.83
C SER A 15 -7.45 -11.22 -0.84
N TYR A 16 -7.27 -10.59 0.33
CA TYR A 16 -6.99 -9.15 0.41
C TYR A 16 -5.76 -8.78 -0.42
N ILE A 17 -4.64 -9.47 -0.20
CA ILE A 17 -3.38 -9.21 -0.92
C ILE A 17 -3.57 -9.37 -2.43
N ILE A 18 -4.26 -10.43 -2.87
CA ILE A 18 -4.53 -10.67 -4.30
C ILE A 18 -5.37 -9.53 -4.88
N PHE A 19 -6.45 -9.12 -4.21
CA PHE A 19 -7.27 -8.00 -4.66
C PHE A 19 -6.49 -6.68 -4.64
N SER A 20 -5.59 -6.46 -3.67
CA SER A 20 -4.67 -5.31 -3.68
C SER A 20 -3.82 -5.28 -4.95
N PHE A 21 -3.19 -6.39 -5.33
CA PHE A 21 -2.44 -6.45 -6.60
C PHE A 21 -3.33 -6.28 -7.84
N PHE A 22 -4.56 -6.80 -7.85
CA PHE A 22 -5.47 -6.59 -8.97
C PHE A 22 -5.97 -5.16 -9.07
N GLU A 23 -6.26 -4.51 -7.95
CA GLU A 23 -6.62 -3.10 -7.91
C GLU A 23 -5.44 -2.23 -8.37
N LEU A 24 -4.22 -2.56 -7.93
CA LEU A 24 -2.99 -1.94 -8.41
C LEU A 24 -2.88 -2.03 -9.94
N ILE A 25 -2.93 -3.24 -10.51
CA ILE A 25 -2.70 -3.49 -11.94
C ILE A 25 -3.85 -3.02 -12.83
N PHE A 26 -5.10 -3.17 -12.39
CA PHE A 26 -6.26 -2.98 -13.27
C PHE A 26 -7.09 -1.73 -12.97
N ASN A 27 -6.86 -1.08 -11.83
CA ASN A 27 -7.47 0.22 -11.54
C ASN A 27 -6.41 1.32 -11.65
N ARG A 28 -5.37 1.25 -10.81
CA ARG A 28 -4.36 2.31 -10.69
C ARG A 28 -3.43 2.41 -11.91
N GLU A 29 -2.83 1.30 -12.33
CA GLU A 29 -1.96 1.26 -13.52
C GLU A 29 -2.76 1.48 -14.81
N PHE A 30 -3.94 0.87 -14.89
CA PHE A 30 -4.81 0.93 -16.05
C PHE A 30 -5.31 2.35 -16.34
N LEU A 31 -5.80 3.08 -15.33
CA LEU A 31 -6.29 4.45 -15.53
C LEU A 31 -5.20 5.34 -16.13
N ILE A 32 -3.94 5.21 -15.71
CA ILE A 32 -2.84 6.03 -16.23
C ILE A 32 -2.44 5.65 -17.65
N GLY A 33 -2.34 4.36 -17.98
CA GLY A 33 -2.01 3.94 -19.34
C GLY A 33 -3.08 4.34 -20.36
N VAL A 34 -4.30 4.58 -19.89
CA VAL A 34 -5.50 4.75 -20.70
C VAL A 34 -5.99 6.20 -20.76
N LEU A 35 -5.73 7.01 -19.73
CA LEU A 35 -6.04 8.43 -19.71
C LEU A 35 -5.48 9.17 -20.94
N PRO A 36 -4.19 9.02 -21.32
CA PRO A 36 -3.64 9.61 -22.54
C PRO A 36 -4.36 9.17 -23.81
N LEU A 37 -4.80 7.91 -23.90
CA LEU A 37 -5.56 7.41 -25.04
C LEU A 37 -6.93 8.10 -25.13
N GLY A 38 -7.58 8.30 -23.98
CA GLY A 38 -8.82 9.09 -23.88
C GLY A 38 -8.62 10.55 -24.28
N TYR A 39 -7.53 11.20 -23.87
CA TYR A 39 -7.19 12.58 -24.26
C TYR A 39 -6.91 12.72 -25.76
N ILE A 40 -6.42 11.67 -26.42
CA ILE A 40 -6.20 11.63 -27.87
C ILE A 40 -7.50 11.25 -28.63
N GLY A 41 -8.62 11.10 -27.92
CA GLY A 41 -9.93 10.82 -28.51
C GLY A 41 -10.19 9.34 -28.83
N ILE A 42 -9.33 8.42 -28.36
CA ILE A 42 -9.57 6.99 -28.45
C ILE A 42 -10.65 6.64 -27.42
N ASN A 43 -11.81 6.24 -27.90
CA ASN A 43 -12.92 5.88 -27.01
C ASN A 43 -12.68 4.51 -26.36
N VAL A 44 -12.03 4.55 -25.21
CA VAL A 44 -11.67 3.41 -24.36
C VAL A 44 -12.87 2.50 -24.05
N SER A 45 -14.07 3.09 -23.93
CA SER A 45 -15.31 2.35 -23.64
C SER A 45 -15.75 1.41 -24.77
N ARG A 46 -15.20 1.56 -25.99
CA ARG A 46 -15.52 0.70 -27.15
C ARG A 46 -14.56 -0.46 -27.34
N SER A 47 -13.41 -0.44 -26.67
CA SER A 47 -12.43 -1.53 -26.76
C SER A 47 -12.66 -2.54 -25.65
N LEU A 48 -13.17 -3.72 -26.03
CA LEU A 48 -13.51 -4.81 -25.11
C LEU A 48 -12.40 -5.16 -24.10
N PRO A 49 -11.10 -5.22 -24.46
CA PRO A 49 -10.03 -5.51 -23.49
C PRO A 49 -9.94 -4.46 -22.38
N PHE A 50 -10.05 -3.17 -22.73
CA PHE A 50 -9.98 -2.07 -21.78
C PHE A 50 -11.20 -2.06 -20.84
N LEU A 51 -12.38 -2.36 -21.37
CA LEU A 51 -13.59 -2.49 -20.54
C LEU A 51 -13.47 -3.64 -19.52
N ILE A 52 -12.94 -4.80 -19.93
CA ILE A 52 -12.70 -5.93 -19.02
C ILE A 52 -11.73 -5.56 -17.91
N MET A 53 -10.60 -4.92 -18.26
CA MET A 53 -9.61 -4.47 -17.28
C MET A 53 -10.22 -3.49 -16.26
N PHE A 54 -10.99 -2.50 -16.73
CA PHE A 54 -11.69 -1.56 -15.86
C PHE A 54 -12.61 -2.26 -14.85
N TYR A 55 -13.40 -3.24 -15.29
CA TYR A 55 -14.29 -3.99 -14.39
C TYR A 55 -13.52 -4.82 -13.36
N ILE A 56 -12.38 -5.41 -13.73
CA ILE A 56 -11.51 -6.13 -12.79
C ILE A 56 -10.98 -5.17 -11.72
N GLY A 57 -10.51 -3.99 -12.14
CA GLY A 57 -10.02 -2.94 -11.22
C GLY A 57 -11.11 -2.48 -10.25
N ALA A 58 -12.28 -2.12 -10.76
CA ALA A 58 -13.42 -1.66 -9.96
C ALA A 58 -13.93 -2.73 -8.98
N PHE A 59 -14.04 -3.99 -9.43
CA PHE A 59 -14.40 -5.10 -8.56
C PHE A 59 -13.36 -5.31 -7.46
N SER A 60 -12.08 -5.24 -7.80
CA SER A 60 -10.99 -5.41 -6.83
C SER A 60 -10.99 -4.30 -5.78
N PHE A 61 -11.23 -3.05 -6.17
CA PHE A 61 -11.42 -1.95 -5.23
C PHE A 61 -12.60 -2.20 -4.28
N GLY A 62 -13.75 -2.62 -4.80
CA GLY A 62 -14.92 -2.96 -3.99
C GLY A 62 -14.65 -4.11 -3.00
N MET A 63 -13.87 -5.10 -3.42
CA MET A 63 -13.45 -6.20 -2.54
C MET A 63 -12.49 -5.72 -1.45
N ILE A 64 -11.48 -4.90 -1.79
CA ILE A 64 -10.57 -4.30 -0.79
C ILE A 64 -11.38 -3.53 0.25
N PHE A 65 -12.28 -2.65 -0.18
CA PHE A 65 -13.15 -1.86 0.69
C PHE A 65 -13.85 -2.74 1.74
N ILE A 66 -14.55 -3.79 1.31
CA ILE A 66 -15.25 -4.71 2.22
C ILE A 66 -14.27 -5.45 3.14
N LEU A 67 -13.17 -5.95 2.58
CA LEU A 67 -12.20 -6.74 3.33
C LEU A 67 -11.51 -5.93 4.42
N GLN A 68 -11.28 -4.63 4.23
CA GLN A 68 -10.66 -3.77 5.24
C GLN A 68 -11.49 -3.69 6.52
N PHE A 69 -12.82 -3.54 6.41
CA PHE A 69 -13.72 -3.57 7.57
C PHE A 69 -13.61 -4.88 8.34
N VAL A 70 -13.59 -5.99 7.62
CA VAL A 70 -13.51 -7.32 8.23
C VAL A 70 -12.16 -7.53 8.91
N VAL A 71 -11.05 -7.11 8.29
CA VAL A 71 -9.72 -7.18 8.90
C VAL A 71 -9.66 -6.32 10.16
N LEU A 72 -10.13 -5.06 10.12
CA LEU A 72 -10.18 -4.18 11.28
C LEU A 72 -11.02 -4.78 12.42
N PHE A 73 -12.22 -5.27 12.12
CA PHE A 73 -13.09 -5.89 13.11
C PHE A 73 -12.44 -7.12 13.73
N PHE A 74 -11.88 -8.02 12.92
CA PHE A 74 -11.20 -9.22 13.42
C PHE A 74 -9.97 -8.86 14.25
N SER A 75 -9.18 -7.89 13.82
CA SER A 75 -8.05 -7.41 14.62
C SER A 75 -8.48 -6.74 15.91
N ALA A 76 -9.55 -5.94 15.93
CA ALA A 76 -10.02 -5.30 17.16
C ALA A 76 -10.59 -6.33 18.16
N TYR A 77 -11.33 -7.33 17.65
CA TYR A 77 -12.04 -8.29 18.48
C TYR A 77 -11.16 -9.50 18.87
N PHE A 78 -10.65 -10.24 17.89
CA PHE A 78 -10.03 -11.55 18.07
C PHE A 78 -8.53 -11.52 18.37
N SER A 79 -7.85 -10.39 18.13
CA SER A 79 -6.40 -10.35 18.29
C SER A 79 -5.95 -10.43 19.75
N ASN A 80 -4.67 -10.73 19.99
CA ASN A 80 -4.03 -10.62 21.30
C ASN A 80 -3.34 -9.25 21.50
N LEU A 81 -3.74 -8.23 20.73
CA LEU A 81 -3.27 -6.87 20.91
C LEU A 81 -3.69 -6.31 22.28
N ASN A 82 -2.90 -5.38 22.81
CA ASN A 82 -3.20 -4.73 24.08
C ASN A 82 -4.52 -3.91 24.01
N LYS A 83 -5.09 -3.58 25.16
CA LYS A 83 -6.38 -2.86 25.26
C LYS A 83 -6.37 -1.50 24.55
N ILE A 84 -5.24 -0.78 24.61
CA ILE A 84 -5.08 0.55 24.01
C ILE A 84 -5.15 0.45 22.48
N THR A 85 -4.39 -0.47 21.89
CA THR A 85 -4.38 -0.74 20.45
C THR A 85 -5.77 -1.19 19.99
N LYS A 86 -6.42 -2.10 20.71
CA LYS A 86 -7.80 -2.51 20.39
C LYS A 86 -8.78 -1.33 20.44
N GLY A 87 -8.68 -0.46 21.44
CA GLY A 87 -9.48 0.74 21.54
C GLY A 87 -9.29 1.66 20.32
N LEU A 88 -8.05 1.88 19.89
CA LEU A 88 -7.75 2.64 18.68
C LEU A 88 -8.32 2.00 17.42
N LEU A 89 -8.22 0.68 17.27
CA LEU A 89 -8.80 -0.04 16.13
C LEU A 89 -10.33 0.09 16.08
N TRP A 90 -11.01 0.03 17.23
CA TRP A 90 -12.45 0.29 17.32
C TRP A 90 -12.81 1.73 16.94
N SER A 91 -12.03 2.71 17.41
CA SER A 91 -12.23 4.12 17.04
C SER A 91 -12.04 4.33 15.53
N ILE A 92 -11.01 3.74 14.93
CA ILE A 92 -10.75 3.82 13.49
C ILE A 92 -11.88 3.16 12.71
N LEU A 93 -12.31 1.96 13.11
CA LEU A 93 -13.44 1.27 12.48
C LEU A 93 -14.72 2.11 12.54
N TYR A 94 -15.02 2.68 13.71
CA TYR A 94 -16.17 3.56 13.90
C TYR A 94 -16.10 4.79 12.97
N LEU A 95 -14.96 5.48 12.94
CA LEU A 95 -14.77 6.66 12.08
C LEU A 95 -14.86 6.31 10.60
N THR A 96 -14.30 5.17 10.18
CA THR A 96 -14.38 4.68 8.80
C THR A 96 -15.84 4.49 8.39
N ILE A 97 -16.62 3.75 9.18
CA ILE A 97 -18.05 3.52 8.92
C ILE A 97 -18.81 4.84 8.89
N LEU A 98 -18.54 5.74 9.84
CA LEU A 98 -19.20 7.04 9.91
C LEU A 98 -18.94 7.87 8.66
N PHE A 99 -17.67 7.98 8.24
CA PHE A 99 -17.28 8.75 7.06
C PHE A 99 -17.90 8.19 5.78
N ASP A 100 -17.94 6.88 5.62
CA ASP A 100 -18.55 6.26 4.46
C ASP A 100 -20.08 6.41 4.46
N LEU A 101 -20.73 6.33 5.63
CA LEU A 101 -22.17 6.60 5.75
C LEU A 101 -22.52 8.07 5.42
N VAL A 102 -21.67 9.02 5.82
CA VAL A 102 -21.81 10.43 5.44
C VAL A 102 -21.68 10.59 3.92
N HIS A 103 -20.73 9.89 3.29
CA HIS A 103 -20.59 9.90 1.84
C HIS A 103 -21.83 9.34 1.13
N VAL A 104 -22.36 8.21 1.63
CA VAL A 104 -23.61 7.62 1.12
C VAL A 104 -24.78 8.59 1.28
N TYR A 105 -24.89 9.28 2.42
CA TYR A 105 -25.93 10.27 2.66
C TYR A 105 -25.87 11.47 1.70
N LEU A 106 -24.66 11.94 1.37
CA LEU A 106 -24.43 13.01 0.39
C LEU A 106 -24.60 12.54 -1.07
N GLY A 107 -24.73 11.24 -1.28
CA GLY A 107 -24.87 10.59 -2.58
C GLY A 107 -23.54 10.00 -3.05
N THR A 108 -23.56 8.73 -3.41
CA THR A 108 -22.36 8.00 -3.88
C THR A 108 -21.79 8.53 -5.21
N SER A 109 -22.59 9.28 -5.97
CA SER A 109 -22.17 9.98 -7.18
C SER A 109 -21.50 11.33 -6.89
N TYR A 110 -21.51 11.81 -5.64
CA TYR A 110 -20.84 13.03 -5.24
C TYR A 110 -19.34 12.75 -5.07
N THR A 111 -18.59 12.95 -6.16
CA THR A 111 -17.14 12.72 -6.21
C THR A 111 -16.34 13.83 -5.53
N GLY A 112 -16.98 14.93 -5.13
CA GLY A 112 -16.37 16.04 -4.38
C GLY A 112 -16.47 15.90 -2.87
N PHE A 113 -16.80 14.71 -2.35
CA PHE A 113 -16.78 14.48 -0.90
C PHE A 113 -15.34 14.41 -0.42
N GLU A 114 -14.93 15.44 0.29
CA GLU A 114 -13.68 15.46 1.04
C GLU A 114 -14.00 15.54 2.53
N LEU A 115 -13.29 14.73 3.31
CA LEU A 115 -13.41 14.80 4.76
C LEU A 115 -12.94 16.18 5.26
N PRO A 116 -13.62 16.79 6.25
CA PRO A 116 -13.15 18.04 6.82
C PRO A 116 -11.69 17.91 7.27
N ILE A 117 -10.86 18.89 6.94
CA ILE A 117 -9.39 18.85 7.14
C ILE A 117 -8.99 18.35 8.54
N ILE A 118 -9.63 18.87 9.59
CA ILE A 118 -9.36 18.48 10.98
C ILE A 118 -9.68 16.98 11.21
N SER A 119 -10.77 16.49 10.63
CA SER A 119 -11.15 15.06 10.71
C SER A 119 -10.13 14.19 9.97
N SER A 120 -9.67 14.61 8.80
CA SER A 120 -8.64 13.92 8.00
C SER A 120 -7.31 13.82 8.75
N LEU A 121 -6.88 14.92 9.38
CA LEU A 121 -5.67 14.96 10.22
C LEU A 121 -5.79 14.01 11.42
N ILE A 122 -6.87 14.10 12.18
CA ILE A 122 -7.09 13.23 13.36
C ILE A 122 -7.13 11.76 12.94
N TYR A 123 -7.87 11.45 11.87
CA TYR A 123 -8.02 10.09 11.36
C TYR A 123 -6.67 9.49 10.94
N SER A 124 -5.87 10.26 10.22
CA SER A 124 -4.53 9.84 9.79
C SER A 124 -3.58 9.63 10.97
N ILE A 125 -3.61 10.51 11.98
CA ILE A 125 -2.83 10.34 13.22
C ILE A 125 -3.23 9.05 13.93
N LEU A 126 -4.53 8.74 14.01
CA LEU A 126 -5.02 7.49 14.60
C LEU A 126 -4.50 6.27 13.83
N ILE A 127 -4.56 6.29 12.49
CA ILE A 127 -4.05 5.22 11.62
C ILE A 127 -2.55 5.00 11.85
N LEU A 128 -1.75 6.06 11.81
CA LEU A 128 -0.30 5.97 12.00
C LEU A 128 0.07 5.46 13.40
N THR A 129 -0.62 5.98 14.42
CA THR A 129 -0.41 5.56 15.82
C THR A 129 -0.79 4.09 16.01
N ALA A 130 -1.93 3.65 15.46
CA ALA A 130 -2.36 2.26 15.53
C ALA A 130 -1.37 1.34 14.81
N SER A 131 -0.91 1.72 13.61
CA SER A 131 0.07 0.95 12.82
C SER A 131 1.37 0.76 13.60
N PHE A 132 1.90 1.83 14.19
CA PHE A 132 3.10 1.78 15.04
C PHE A 132 2.90 0.86 16.26
N LEU A 133 1.78 0.98 16.97
CA LEU A 133 1.49 0.14 18.13
C LEU A 133 1.32 -1.34 17.77
N VAL A 134 0.75 -1.65 16.60
CA VAL A 134 0.66 -3.03 16.10
C VAL A 134 2.06 -3.59 15.81
N ILE A 135 2.92 -2.83 15.14
CA ILE A 135 4.30 -3.27 14.82
C ILE A 135 5.10 -3.54 16.10
N THR A 136 5.03 -2.65 17.09
CA THR A 136 5.80 -2.79 18.34
C THR A 136 5.44 -4.07 19.13
N GLN A 137 4.28 -4.66 18.85
CA GLN A 137 3.81 -5.92 19.43
C GLN A 137 4.24 -7.18 18.62
N ALA A 138 5.04 -7.04 17.56
CA ALA A 138 5.66 -8.18 16.87
C ALA A 138 6.65 -8.94 17.79
N SER A 139 6.93 -10.22 17.49
CA SER A 139 7.68 -11.08 18.43
C SER A 139 9.16 -10.74 18.50
N ARG A 140 9.82 -10.63 17.34
CA ARG A 140 11.27 -10.45 17.25
C ARG A 140 11.59 -8.99 17.01
N VAL A 141 12.64 -8.49 17.63
CA VAL A 141 13.13 -7.11 17.44
C VAL A 141 13.44 -6.85 15.96
N SER A 142 14.08 -7.81 15.27
CA SER A 142 14.37 -7.70 13.84
C SER A 142 13.11 -7.53 12.98
N ASP A 143 12.02 -8.21 13.34
CA ASP A 143 10.76 -8.16 12.60
C ASP A 143 10.09 -6.80 12.78
N LYS A 144 10.15 -6.24 14.00
CA LYS A 144 9.67 -4.88 14.30
C LYS A 144 10.38 -3.85 13.46
N LEU A 145 11.72 -3.90 13.44
CA LEU A 145 12.54 -2.93 12.71
C LEU A 145 12.25 -2.97 11.22
N VAL A 146 12.13 -4.17 10.63
CA VAL A 146 11.87 -4.30 9.20
C VAL A 146 10.44 -3.92 8.83
N MET A 147 9.44 -4.28 9.64
CA MET A 147 8.06 -3.81 9.43
C MET A 147 7.95 -2.29 9.58
N LEU A 148 8.68 -1.67 10.51
CA LEU A 148 8.76 -0.22 10.63
C LEU A 148 9.37 0.40 9.37
N MET A 149 10.51 -0.12 8.91
CA MET A 149 11.17 0.35 7.69
C MET A 149 10.28 0.23 6.45
N LEU A 150 9.47 -0.82 6.36
CA LEU A 150 8.50 -1.02 5.28
C LEU A 150 7.38 0.02 5.25
N ILE A 151 7.04 0.64 6.38
CA ILE A 151 5.96 1.64 6.48
C ILE A 151 6.47 3.08 6.36
N ILE A 152 7.78 3.32 6.46
CA ILE A 152 8.35 4.66 6.30
C ILE A 152 7.88 5.36 5.02
N PRO A 153 7.83 4.71 3.85
CA PRO A 153 7.28 5.32 2.64
C PRO A 153 5.83 5.79 2.81
N ASP A 154 4.96 4.99 3.43
CA ASP A 154 3.57 5.38 3.68
C ASP A 154 3.46 6.52 4.71
N ILE A 155 4.33 6.54 5.74
CA ILE A 155 4.41 7.67 6.69
C ILE A 155 4.76 8.96 5.95
N ASP A 156 5.72 8.90 5.04
CA ASP A 156 6.12 10.06 4.25
C ASP A 156 5.02 10.51 3.28
N ALA A 157 4.26 9.57 2.71
CA ALA A 157 3.06 9.89 1.93
C ALA A 157 1.98 10.59 2.78
N TYR A 158 1.81 10.21 4.04
CA TYR A 158 0.96 10.95 4.98
C TYR A 158 1.47 12.36 5.27
N LEU A 159 2.79 12.59 5.29
CA LEU A 159 3.36 13.93 5.46
C LEU A 159 3.05 14.83 4.27
N VAL A 160 3.00 14.29 3.05
CA VAL A 160 2.54 15.03 1.86
C VAL A 160 1.10 15.52 2.06
N LEU A 161 0.20 14.64 2.51
CA LEU A 161 -1.19 14.99 2.82
C LEU A 161 -1.28 16.03 3.95
N PHE A 162 -0.48 15.88 5.00
CA PHE A 162 -0.45 16.83 6.12
C PHE A 162 0.01 18.20 5.66
N GLY A 163 1.03 18.29 4.80
CA GLY A 163 1.49 19.56 4.22
C GLY A 163 0.37 20.28 3.46
N SER A 164 -0.36 19.55 2.61
CA SER A 164 -1.49 20.10 1.86
C SER A 164 -2.62 20.57 2.79
N TRP A 165 -3.06 19.73 3.73
CA TRP A 165 -4.10 20.05 4.69
C TRP A 165 -3.74 21.22 5.62
N LEU A 166 -2.48 21.31 6.06
CA LEU A 166 -2.01 22.44 6.88
C LEU A 166 -1.93 23.73 6.07
N THR A 167 -1.53 23.66 4.80
CA THR A 167 -1.53 24.82 3.89
C THR A 167 -2.94 25.35 3.70
N GLU A 168 -3.91 24.46 3.47
CA GLU A 168 -5.32 24.82 3.31
C GLU A 168 -5.91 25.41 4.61
N LEU A 169 -5.66 24.76 5.76
CA LEU A 169 -6.18 25.18 7.06
C LEU A 169 -5.62 26.54 7.51
N SER A 170 -4.31 26.74 7.32
CA SER A 170 -3.61 27.96 7.77
C SER A 170 -3.63 29.09 6.73
N LYS A 171 -3.96 28.77 5.46
CA LYS A 171 -3.78 29.64 4.29
C LYS A 171 -2.35 30.16 4.13
N SER A 172 -1.36 29.46 4.69
CA SER A 172 0.05 29.81 4.62
C SER A 172 0.80 28.84 3.73
N SER A 173 1.47 29.37 2.71
CA SER A 173 2.35 28.58 1.82
C SER A 173 3.59 28.03 2.52
N SER A 174 3.90 28.46 3.75
CA SER A 174 5.03 27.92 4.51
C SER A 174 4.89 26.43 4.82
N PHE A 175 3.66 25.91 4.92
CA PHE A 175 3.41 24.49 5.16
C PHE A 175 3.58 23.63 3.90
N ASP A 176 3.57 24.23 2.70
CA ASP A 176 3.80 23.52 1.43
C ASP A 176 5.23 22.95 1.34
N VAL A 177 6.17 23.51 2.12
CA VAL A 177 7.53 22.98 2.25
C VAL A 177 7.53 21.51 2.71
N ILE A 178 6.58 21.11 3.58
CA ILE A 178 6.44 19.71 4.02
C ILE A 178 6.06 18.82 2.82
N ASN A 179 5.09 19.26 2.02
CA ASN A 179 4.66 18.54 0.82
C ASN A 179 5.84 18.38 -0.16
N VAL A 180 6.59 19.45 -0.40
CA VAL A 180 7.74 19.46 -1.32
C VAL A 180 8.81 18.47 -0.85
N ILE A 181 9.26 18.56 0.40
CA ILE A 181 10.34 17.73 0.94
C ILE A 181 9.93 16.25 0.98
N SER A 182 8.74 15.94 1.48
CA SER A 182 8.26 14.56 1.52
C SER A 182 8.09 13.99 0.12
N GLY A 183 7.54 14.75 -0.84
CA GLY A 183 7.48 14.31 -2.23
C GLY A 183 8.85 13.92 -2.81
N GLU A 184 9.88 14.74 -2.56
CA GLU A 184 11.24 14.46 -3.03
C GLU A 184 11.88 13.23 -2.35
N LEU A 185 11.65 13.05 -1.04
CA LEU A 185 12.25 11.96 -0.26
C LEU A 185 11.62 10.59 -0.54
N LEU A 186 10.34 10.57 -0.92
CA LEU A 186 9.54 9.35 -1.05
C LEU A 186 10.23 8.27 -1.88
N ALA A 187 10.81 8.63 -3.03
CA ALA A 187 11.56 7.69 -3.88
C ALA A 187 12.71 7.04 -3.11
N TYR A 188 13.53 7.85 -2.43
CA TYR A 188 14.69 7.36 -1.70
C TYR A 188 14.28 6.47 -0.52
N LEU A 189 13.21 6.84 0.18
CA LEU A 189 12.68 6.05 1.29
C LEU A 189 12.19 4.68 0.84
N VAL A 190 11.52 4.60 -0.31
CA VAL A 190 11.12 3.33 -0.92
C VAL A 190 12.34 2.48 -1.24
N LEU A 191 13.35 3.07 -1.88
CA LEU A 191 14.56 2.36 -2.26
C LEU A 191 15.27 1.79 -1.04
N ILE A 192 15.47 2.62 -0.01
CA ILE A 192 16.11 2.23 1.24
C ILE A 192 15.30 1.12 1.91
N SER A 193 13.97 1.27 1.98
CA SER A 193 13.07 0.28 2.56
C SER A 193 13.14 -1.07 1.85
N GLY A 194 13.08 -1.06 0.51
CA GLY A 194 13.20 -2.25 -0.33
C GLY A 194 14.55 -2.96 -0.16
N VAL A 195 15.66 -2.21 -0.16
CA VAL A 195 17.01 -2.77 0.03
C VAL A 195 17.16 -3.40 1.42
N ILE A 196 16.71 -2.70 2.47
CA ILE A 196 16.73 -3.23 3.85
C ILE A 196 15.90 -4.51 3.95
N PHE A 197 14.72 -4.54 3.33
CA PHE A 197 13.86 -5.71 3.31
C PHE A 197 14.49 -6.91 2.59
N ILE A 198 15.10 -6.69 1.43
CA ILE A 198 15.84 -7.74 0.70
C ILE A 198 17.00 -8.27 1.55
N GLY A 199 17.78 -7.37 2.17
CA GLY A 199 18.87 -7.75 3.09
C GLY A 199 18.37 -8.61 4.25
N TYR A 200 17.25 -8.23 4.87
CA TYR A 200 16.60 -9.02 5.92
C TYR A 200 16.10 -10.38 5.42
N SER A 201 15.55 -10.45 4.21
CA SER A 201 15.12 -11.72 3.58
C SER A 201 16.30 -12.68 3.38
N ILE A 202 17.42 -12.16 2.87
CA ILE A 202 18.66 -12.92 2.69
C ILE A 202 19.22 -13.38 4.05
N TRP A 203 19.24 -12.50 5.06
CA TRP A 203 19.65 -12.86 6.43
C TRP A 203 18.82 -14.03 6.97
N ASN A 204 17.50 -14.03 6.71
CA ASN A 204 16.59 -15.11 7.09
C ASN A 204 16.71 -16.38 6.23
N LYS A 205 17.75 -16.46 5.40
CA LYS A 205 18.10 -17.63 4.57
C LYS A 205 16.95 -18.03 3.64
N VAL A 206 16.31 -17.04 3.01
CA VAL A 206 15.38 -17.30 1.91
C VAL A 206 16.12 -18.04 0.80
N SER A 207 15.50 -19.10 0.28
CA SER A 207 16.13 -19.95 -0.72
C SER A 207 16.33 -19.20 -2.03
N TRP A 208 17.50 -19.36 -2.64
CA TRP A 208 17.85 -18.78 -3.94
C TRP A 208 16.84 -19.07 -5.04
N LYS A 209 16.08 -20.16 -4.96
CA LYS A 209 15.01 -20.45 -5.94
C LYS A 209 13.91 -19.38 -6.00
N TYR A 210 13.74 -18.58 -4.95
CA TYR A 210 12.81 -17.46 -4.97
C TYR A 210 13.48 -16.17 -5.42
N ILE A 211 14.78 -16.00 -5.14
CA ILE A 211 15.54 -14.78 -5.48
C ILE A 211 15.94 -14.78 -6.97
N ILE A 212 16.38 -15.92 -7.51
CA ILE A 212 16.86 -16.07 -8.89
C ILE A 212 15.83 -15.60 -9.92
N PRO A 213 14.53 -15.98 -9.84
CA PRO A 213 13.52 -15.44 -10.75
C PRO A 213 13.42 -13.93 -10.71
N GLY A 214 13.55 -13.33 -9.51
CA GLY A 214 13.56 -11.88 -9.36
C GLY A 214 14.76 -11.21 -10.03
N ILE A 215 15.96 -11.81 -9.93
CA ILE A 215 17.17 -11.34 -10.63
C ILE A 215 16.98 -11.48 -12.15
N ALA A 216 16.50 -12.65 -12.61
CA ALA A 216 16.31 -12.95 -14.02
C ALA A 216 15.30 -12.02 -14.70
N LEU A 217 14.29 -11.54 -13.97
CA LEU A 217 13.32 -10.57 -14.47
C LEU A 217 13.79 -9.12 -14.31
N GLY A 218 14.30 -8.77 -13.13
CA GLY A 218 14.66 -7.39 -12.79
C GLY A 218 15.93 -6.89 -13.48
N LEU A 219 16.97 -7.73 -13.55
CA LEU A 219 18.29 -7.31 -14.03
C LEU A 219 18.32 -6.97 -15.52
N PRO A 220 17.71 -7.76 -16.44
CA PRO A 220 17.70 -7.39 -17.85
C PRO A 220 16.95 -6.08 -18.10
N VAL A 221 15.80 -5.89 -17.45
CA VAL A 221 15.01 -4.66 -17.57
C VAL A 221 15.80 -3.46 -17.05
N PHE A 222 16.48 -3.61 -15.91
CA PHE A 222 17.39 -2.60 -15.38
C PHE A 222 18.51 -2.26 -16.37
N ILE A 223 19.20 -3.25 -16.94
CA ILE A 223 20.28 -3.03 -17.91
C ILE A 223 19.77 -2.30 -19.15
N ILE A 224 18.65 -2.75 -19.72
CA ILE A 224 18.02 -2.13 -20.90
C ILE A 224 17.70 -0.66 -20.62
N ALA A 225 17.12 -0.36 -19.46
CA ALA A 225 16.75 0.99 -19.09
C ALA A 225 17.97 1.86 -18.74
N TRP A 226 18.94 1.34 -17.99
CA TRP A 226 20.12 2.08 -17.54
C TRP A 226 21.03 2.48 -18.69
N PHE A 227 21.27 1.57 -19.64
CA PHE A 227 22.05 1.85 -20.85
C PHE A 227 21.19 2.45 -21.97
N ASN A 228 19.91 2.72 -21.72
CA ASN A 228 18.96 3.23 -22.71
C ASN A 228 18.99 2.44 -24.03
N LEU A 229 19.11 1.10 -23.94
CA LEU A 229 19.21 0.20 -25.10
C LEU A 229 17.96 0.23 -25.96
N ILE A 230 16.82 0.57 -25.35
CA ILE A 230 15.58 0.87 -26.06
C ILE A 230 15.16 2.28 -25.63
N PRO A 231 15.13 3.24 -26.56
CA PRO A 231 14.76 4.62 -26.28
C PRO A 231 13.40 4.71 -25.59
N GLY A 232 13.33 5.47 -24.51
CA GLY A 232 12.08 5.73 -23.80
C GLY A 232 11.67 4.66 -22.78
N ILE A 233 12.34 3.50 -22.70
CA ILE A 233 12.02 2.49 -21.67
C ILE A 233 12.32 2.99 -20.27
N ALA A 234 13.41 3.72 -20.05
CA ALA A 234 13.71 4.29 -18.74
C ALA A 234 12.64 5.29 -18.29
N MET A 235 12.07 6.06 -19.22
CA MET A 235 10.91 6.93 -18.93
C MET A 235 9.64 6.11 -18.73
N ALA A 236 9.36 5.12 -19.57
CA ALA A 236 8.19 4.27 -19.42
C ALA A 236 8.18 3.56 -18.06
N ILE A 237 9.32 2.99 -17.63
CA ILE A 237 9.46 2.41 -16.30
C ILE A 237 9.44 3.49 -15.22
N GLY A 238 10.14 4.61 -15.42
CA GLY A 238 10.20 5.70 -14.46
C GLY A 238 8.87 6.46 -14.25
N PHE A 239 7.91 6.34 -15.17
CA PHE A 239 6.54 6.87 -15.03
C PHE A 239 5.55 5.77 -14.65
N THR A 240 5.67 4.58 -15.24
CA THR A 240 4.72 3.51 -14.94
C THR A 240 5.00 2.97 -13.54
N PHE A 241 6.26 2.72 -13.17
CA PHE A 241 6.62 1.96 -11.95
C PHE A 241 6.49 2.68 -10.59
N PRO A 242 6.88 3.95 -10.43
CA PRO A 242 6.49 4.73 -9.25
C PRO A 242 4.97 4.73 -9.11
N TYR A 243 4.24 5.07 -10.16
CA TYR A 243 2.79 5.09 -10.11
C TYR A 243 2.19 3.68 -9.87
N VAL A 244 2.79 2.61 -10.41
CA VAL A 244 2.44 1.18 -10.21
C VAL A 244 2.57 0.78 -8.76
N LEU A 245 3.66 1.14 -8.07
CA LEU A 245 3.80 0.82 -6.65
C LEU A 245 3.03 1.79 -5.76
N GLY A 246 2.25 2.66 -6.41
CA GLY A 246 1.77 3.92 -5.88
C GLY A 246 2.95 4.67 -5.29
N MET A 247 3.61 5.58 -6.00
CA MET A 247 4.67 6.52 -5.53
C MET A 247 4.51 7.87 -6.21
N LEU A 248 3.33 8.44 -6.10
CA LEU A 248 3.00 9.79 -6.54
C LEU A 248 3.35 10.83 -5.48
N GLY A 249 4.41 11.58 -5.77
CA GLY A 249 5.08 12.51 -4.86
C GLY A 249 6.52 12.71 -5.32
N VAL A 250 7.05 11.69 -5.99
CA VAL A 250 8.34 11.71 -6.67
C VAL A 250 8.28 12.69 -7.83
N ARG A 251 8.68 13.93 -7.55
CA ARG A 251 8.73 15.05 -8.53
C ARG A 251 9.80 14.87 -9.62
N ASN A 252 10.63 13.83 -9.50
CA ASN A 252 11.78 13.56 -10.38
C ASN A 252 11.73 12.15 -11.01
N TRP A 253 12.45 11.97 -12.12
CA TRP A 253 12.68 10.67 -12.74
C TRP A 253 13.15 9.61 -11.73
N MET A 254 12.48 8.46 -11.69
CA MET A 254 12.93 7.30 -10.90
C MET A 254 14.06 6.55 -11.63
N PRO A 255 15.22 6.35 -11.00
CA PRO A 255 16.29 5.55 -11.57
C PRO A 255 15.83 4.11 -11.87
N PRO A 256 16.25 3.50 -13.00
CA PRO A 256 15.87 2.13 -13.37
C PRO A 256 16.13 1.06 -12.31
N ILE A 257 17.06 1.30 -11.38
CA ILE A 257 17.38 0.38 -10.28
C ILE A 257 16.19 0.11 -9.35
N PHE A 258 15.20 1.01 -9.31
CA PHE A 258 13.97 0.85 -8.54
C PHE A 258 13.18 -0.38 -8.97
N PHE A 259 13.08 -0.62 -10.28
CA PHE A 259 12.40 -1.79 -10.82
C PHE A 259 13.06 -3.08 -10.33
N LEU A 260 14.39 -3.15 -10.39
CA LEU A 260 15.15 -4.29 -9.91
C LEU A 260 14.88 -4.54 -8.41
N ILE A 261 14.95 -3.49 -7.60
CA ILE A 261 14.73 -3.58 -6.14
C ILE A 261 13.31 -4.03 -5.84
N ALA A 262 12.30 -3.45 -6.49
CA ALA A 262 10.91 -3.82 -6.27
C ALA A 262 10.59 -5.27 -6.65
N VAL A 263 11.07 -5.73 -7.81
CA VAL A 263 10.93 -7.12 -8.24
C VAL A 263 11.63 -8.06 -7.24
N LEU A 264 12.86 -7.74 -6.86
CA LEU A 264 13.59 -8.52 -5.86
C LEU A 264 12.90 -8.53 -4.49
N ALA A 265 12.31 -7.41 -4.06
CA ALA A 265 11.55 -7.32 -2.83
C ALA A 265 10.28 -8.17 -2.88
N LEU A 266 9.54 -8.14 -3.99
CA LEU A 266 8.35 -8.97 -4.19
C LEU A 266 8.69 -10.47 -4.09
N PHE A 267 9.68 -10.92 -4.86
CA PHE A 267 10.14 -12.31 -4.84
C PHE A 267 10.74 -12.72 -3.48
N SER A 268 11.43 -11.80 -2.82
CA SER A 268 11.90 -11.97 -1.44
C SER A 268 10.75 -12.16 -0.46
N ALA A 269 9.67 -11.37 -0.57
CA ALA A 269 8.51 -11.49 0.29
C ALA A 269 7.79 -12.83 0.09
N ILE A 270 7.65 -13.29 -1.16
CA ILE A 270 7.10 -14.62 -1.48
C ILE A 270 7.97 -15.73 -0.86
N GLY A 271 9.29 -15.64 -1.02
CA GLY A 271 10.21 -16.62 -0.44
C GLY A 271 10.21 -16.63 1.09
N LEU A 272 10.07 -15.45 1.70
CA LEU A 272 10.01 -15.26 3.15
C LEU A 272 8.75 -15.86 3.77
N TYR A 273 7.67 -16.07 3.01
CA TYR A 273 6.43 -16.67 3.49
C TYR A 273 6.64 -17.99 4.23
N LYS A 274 7.59 -18.83 3.78
CA LYS A 274 7.88 -20.12 4.44
C LYS A 274 8.69 -20.00 5.73
N LYS A 275 9.29 -18.84 5.99
CA LYS A 275 10.19 -18.58 7.13
C LYS A 275 9.56 -17.66 8.16
N ASN A 276 8.92 -16.58 7.71
CA ASN A 276 8.26 -15.59 8.54
C ASN A 276 6.99 -15.07 7.83
N GLN A 277 5.86 -15.72 8.08
CA GLN A 277 4.58 -15.38 7.46
C GLN A 277 4.11 -13.96 7.83
N GLN A 278 4.35 -13.53 9.07
CA GLN A 278 3.95 -12.20 9.55
C GLN A 278 4.60 -11.10 8.71
N VAL A 279 5.93 -11.11 8.60
CA VAL A 279 6.67 -10.08 7.87
C VAL A 279 6.42 -10.19 6.36
N SER A 280 6.38 -11.41 5.83
CA SER A 280 6.09 -11.67 4.41
C SER A 280 4.75 -11.09 3.97
N LEU A 281 3.68 -11.35 4.72
CA LEU A 281 2.34 -10.92 4.32
C LEU A 281 2.08 -9.44 4.61
N THR A 282 2.72 -8.89 5.64
CA THR A 282 2.76 -7.42 5.82
C THR A 282 3.41 -6.77 4.60
N ALA A 283 4.58 -7.26 4.19
CA ALA A 283 5.30 -6.71 3.03
C ALA A 283 4.49 -6.85 1.73
N LEU A 284 3.90 -8.02 1.49
CA LEU A 284 3.05 -8.23 0.30
C LEU A 284 1.81 -7.33 0.30
N ALA A 285 1.18 -7.12 1.45
CA ALA A 285 0.04 -6.22 1.58
C ALA A 285 0.43 -4.74 1.36
N LEU A 286 1.60 -4.33 1.83
CA LEU A 286 2.15 -2.99 1.55
C LEU A 286 2.53 -2.85 0.07
N PHE A 287 3.18 -3.84 -0.54
CA PHE A 287 3.56 -3.76 -1.96
C PHE A 287 2.36 -3.73 -2.90
N GLY A 288 1.29 -4.47 -2.57
CA GLY A 288 0.05 -4.45 -3.36
C GLY A 288 -0.83 -3.24 -3.08
N GLY A 289 -0.56 -2.48 -2.01
CA GLY A 289 -1.51 -1.53 -1.45
C GLY A 289 -0.94 -0.17 -1.08
N ALA A 290 0.36 0.07 -1.26
CA ALA A 290 1.04 1.27 -0.78
C ALA A 290 0.23 2.54 -1.13
N LEU A 291 0.12 3.43 -0.14
CA LEU A 291 -0.67 4.65 -0.22
C LEU A 291 0.06 5.66 -1.08
N ILE A 292 0.10 5.52 -2.40
CA ILE A 292 0.58 6.66 -3.17
C ILE A 292 -0.11 6.74 -4.53
N PHE A 293 -1.33 7.27 -4.46
CA PHE A 293 -1.95 7.99 -5.56
C PHE A 293 -2.40 9.36 -5.09
N ASP A 294 -2.35 10.29 -6.03
CA ASP A 294 -2.92 11.62 -6.02
C ASP A 294 -4.20 11.68 -5.17
N THR A 295 -4.15 12.45 -4.07
CA THR A 295 -5.22 13.33 -3.57
C THR A 295 -6.65 12.80 -3.36
N VAL A 296 -6.95 11.51 -3.54
CA VAL A 296 -8.27 10.98 -3.19
C VAL A 296 -8.27 10.58 -1.73
N THR A 297 -8.81 11.47 -0.90
CA THR A 297 -9.02 11.32 0.56
C THR A 297 -10.06 10.25 0.92
N THR A 298 -10.06 9.13 0.19
CA THR A 298 -10.90 7.98 0.53
C THR A 298 -10.31 7.25 1.73
N THR A 299 -11.19 6.93 2.65
CA THR A 299 -10.94 6.10 3.83
C THR A 299 -10.25 4.78 3.46
N THR A 300 -10.62 4.18 2.33
CA THR A 300 -10.06 2.93 1.81
C THR A 300 -8.56 2.99 1.63
N TYR A 301 -8.03 4.01 0.95
CA TYR A 301 -6.60 4.10 0.71
C TYR A 301 -5.85 4.43 1.99
N MET A 302 -6.34 5.40 2.77
CA MET A 302 -5.76 5.77 4.07
C MET A 302 -5.58 4.55 4.98
N LEU A 303 -6.52 3.61 4.99
CA LEU A 303 -6.42 2.43 5.85
C LEU A 303 -5.32 1.43 5.46
N ILE A 304 -4.81 1.44 4.23
CA ILE A 304 -3.97 0.35 3.73
C ILE A 304 -2.73 0.07 4.59
N PRO A 305 -1.94 1.07 5.02
CA PRO A 305 -0.76 0.81 5.85
C PRO A 305 -1.11 0.12 7.17
N LEU A 306 -2.22 0.53 7.79
CA LEU A 306 -2.73 -0.12 8.99
C LEU A 306 -3.18 -1.55 8.70
N ILE A 307 -4.00 -1.75 7.67
CA ILE A 307 -4.50 -3.08 7.29
C ILE A 307 -3.35 -4.05 7.01
N ALA A 308 -2.29 -3.59 6.35
CA ALA A 308 -1.11 -4.40 6.08
C ALA A 308 -0.41 -4.87 7.38
N THR A 309 -0.26 -3.97 8.38
CA THR A 309 0.28 -4.38 9.69
C THR A 309 -0.61 -5.36 10.44
N LEU A 310 -1.94 -5.20 10.31
CA LEU A 310 -2.93 -6.06 10.92
C LEU A 310 -2.96 -7.47 10.32
N ILE A 311 -2.77 -7.60 9.00
CA ILE A 311 -2.63 -8.89 8.33
C ILE A 311 -1.47 -9.68 8.93
N GLY A 312 -0.32 -9.02 9.15
CA GLY A 312 0.83 -9.64 9.80
C GLY A 312 0.54 -10.10 11.22
N SER A 313 -0.16 -9.28 12.02
CA SER A 313 -0.45 -9.59 13.42
C SER A 313 -1.46 -10.74 13.58
N LEU A 314 -2.52 -10.77 12.77
CA LEU A 314 -3.55 -11.81 12.80
C LEU A 314 -3.02 -13.22 12.51
N ILE A 315 -1.94 -13.33 11.73
CA ILE A 315 -1.36 -14.63 11.34
C ILE A 315 -0.42 -15.19 12.41
N LYS A 316 0.17 -14.30 13.22
CA LYS A 316 0.97 -14.68 14.38
C LYS A 316 0.11 -15.27 15.50
N GLU A 317 -1.17 -14.91 15.55
CA GLU A 317 -2.00 -15.18 16.73
C GLU A 317 -2.73 -16.52 16.64
N LYS A 318 -2.52 -17.38 17.64
CA LYS A 318 -3.55 -18.35 18.03
C LYS A 318 -4.70 -17.53 18.61
N ILE A 319 -5.73 -17.30 17.80
CA ILE A 319 -6.94 -16.57 18.20
C ILE A 319 -7.51 -17.20 19.47
N LYS A 320 -7.61 -16.40 20.54
CA LYS A 320 -8.28 -16.83 21.77
C LYS A 320 -9.77 -16.95 21.48
N VAL A 321 -10.31 -18.14 21.75
CA VAL A 321 -11.76 -18.39 21.80
C VAL A 321 -12.14 -18.35 23.26
#